data_AF-A0A414FWZ0-F1
#
_entry.id   AF-A0A414FWZ0-F1
#
_cell.length_a   1.000
_cell.length_b   1.000
_cell.length_c   1.000
_cell.angle_alpha   90.00
_cell.angle_beta   90.00
_cell.angle_gamma   90.00
#
_symmetry.space_group_name_H-M   'P 1'
#
loop_
_entity.id
_entity.type
_entity.pdbx_description
1 polymer ?
#
loop_
_entity_poly.entity_id
_entity_poly.type
_entity_poly.pdbx_seq_one_letter_code
_entity_poly.pdbx_strand_id
1 'polypeptide(L)'
;MPANWVYIITYVMVFGFAVYIGFLIGQELSRRHLVTARAYWAANIGGLVAVVLAVALIPAMMIQIILMGVLAGYIAGLKMGFGESSGPWKWLDNFMDVNKRHRKVAEKGTGEAYRRRRKTGEAGPDLISIDERGSADSPSRQSRDA
;
A
#
# COMPACT_ATOMS: atom_id res chain seq x y z
N MET A 1 15.45 -8.21 42.97
CA MET A 1 15.76 -7.80 41.59
C MET A 1 14.97 -6.52 41.29
N PRO A 2 15.58 -5.33 41.26
CA PRO A 2 14.82 -4.13 40.92
C PRO A 2 14.57 -4.10 39.40
N ALA A 3 13.29 -4.23 39.05
CA ALA A 3 12.59 -3.82 37.83
C ALA A 3 13.23 -4.06 36.43
N ASN A 4 13.21 -5.32 35.95
CA ASN A 4 13.32 -5.65 34.51
C ASN A 4 12.17 -5.03 33.68
N TRP A 5 11.03 -4.76 34.32
CA TRP A 5 9.84 -4.18 33.70
C TRP A 5 10.08 -2.83 33.02
N VAL A 6 10.91 -1.95 33.59
CA VAL A 6 11.18 -0.63 33.00
C VAL A 6 11.88 -0.78 31.65
N TYR A 7 12.86 -1.68 31.55
CA TYR A 7 13.56 -1.95 30.29
C TYR A 7 12.61 -2.54 29.25
N ILE A 8 11.78 -3.52 29.62
CA ILE A 8 10.80 -4.12 28.71
C ILE A 8 9.82 -3.08 28.18
N ILE A 9 9.23 -2.28 29.07
CA ILE A 9 8.28 -1.22 28.69
C ILE A 9 8.96 -0.21 27.76
N THR A 10 10.19 0.19 28.08
CA THR A 10 10.98 1.12 27.26
C THR A 10 11.22 0.54 25.87
N TYR A 11 11.71 -0.70 25.77
CA TYR A 11 11.94 -1.36 24.48
C TYR A 11 10.68 -1.47 23.63
N VAL A 12 9.54 -1.84 24.25
CA VAL A 12 8.26 -1.95 23.54
C VAL A 12 7.78 -0.59 23.04
N MET A 13 7.82 0.44 23.89
CA MET A 13 7.42 1.80 23.49
C MET A 13 8.30 2.35 22.36
N VAL A 14 9.62 2.23 22.52
CA VAL A 14 10.59 2.69 21.52
C VAL A 14 10.43 1.91 20.22
N PHE A 15 10.23 0.59 20.28
CA PHE A 15 9.95 -0.22 19.11
C PHE A 15 8.66 0.22 18.40
N GLY A 16 7.57 0.43 19.14
CA GLY A 16 6.31 0.91 18.58
C GLY A 16 6.45 2.27 17.89
N PHE A 17 7.19 3.20 18.51
CA PHE A 17 7.48 4.50 17.91
C PHE A 17 8.36 4.37 16.67
N ALA A 18 9.39 3.52 16.71
CA ALA A 18 10.25 3.24 15.58
C ALA A 18 9.46 2.64 14.38
N VAL A 19 8.51 1.73 14.64
CA VAL A 19 7.56 1.24 13.62
C VAL A 19 6.76 2.38 13.02
N TYR A 20 6.21 3.27 13.85
CA TYR A 20 5.44 4.41 13.34
C TYR A 20 6.28 5.33 12.45
N ILE A 21 7.50 5.67 12.87
CA ILE A 21 8.42 6.49 12.07
C ILE A 21 8.79 5.78 10.76
N GLY A 22 9.15 4.49 10.82
CA GLY A 22 9.41 3.69 9.63
C GLY A 22 8.24 3.70 8.66
N PHE A 23 7.03 3.55 9.18
CA PHE A 23 5.79 3.59 8.40
C PHE A 23 5.60 4.92 7.67
N LEU A 24 5.82 6.06 8.35
CA LEU A 24 5.75 7.38 7.72
C LEU A 24 6.79 7.55 6.60
N ILE A 25 8.02 7.07 6.81
CA ILE A 25 9.07 7.08 5.79
C ILE A 25 8.64 6.25 4.57
N GLY A 26 8.13 5.03 4.81
CA GLY A 26 7.65 4.15 3.76
C GLY A 26 6.48 4.74 2.97
N GLN A 27 5.52 5.37 3.66
CA GLN A 27 4.39 6.07 3.04
C GLN A 27 4.84 7.24 2.16
N GLU A 28 5.76 8.06 2.66
CA GLU A 28 6.22 9.24 1.91
C GLU A 28 7.06 8.85 0.70
N LEU A 29 7.94 7.86 0.84
CA LEU A 29 8.71 7.32 -0.28
C LEU A 29 7.78 6.69 -1.33
N SER A 30 6.75 5.97 -0.88
CA SER A 30 5.73 5.39 -1.75
C SER A 30 4.98 6.45 -2.54
N ARG A 31 4.55 7.53 -1.86
CA ARG A 31 3.87 8.67 -2.48
C ARG A 31 4.72 9.36 -3.55
N ARG A 32 6.01 9.58 -3.30
CA ARG A 32 6.87 10.39 -4.18
C ARG A 32 7.48 9.60 -5.34
N HIS A 33 7.89 8.35 -5.10
CA HIS A 33 8.81 7.64 -5.99
C HIS A 33 8.29 6.29 -6.50
N LEU A 34 7.30 5.66 -5.85
CA LEU A 34 6.87 4.31 -6.19
C LEU A 34 5.71 4.30 -7.19
N VAL A 35 6.05 4.53 -8.46
CA VAL A 35 5.08 4.42 -9.57
C VAL A 35 5.09 3.02 -10.18
N THR A 36 6.24 2.35 -10.21
CA THR A 36 6.45 1.06 -10.88
C THR A 36 6.81 -0.05 -9.89
N ALA A 37 6.53 -1.30 -10.27
CA ALA A 37 6.92 -2.47 -9.47
C ALA A 37 8.43 -2.59 -9.25
N ARG A 38 9.26 -2.17 -10.24
CA ARG A 38 10.73 -2.18 -10.11
C ARG A 38 11.20 -1.21 -9.04
N ALA A 39 10.64 0.00 -9.00
CA ALA A 39 10.96 0.98 -7.97
C ALA A 39 10.58 0.47 -6.57
N TYR A 40 9.43 -0.22 -6.46
CA TYR A 40 8.99 -0.82 -5.20
C TYR A 40 9.98 -1.87 -4.69
N TRP A 41 10.45 -2.76 -5.56
CA TRP A 41 11.46 -3.76 -5.21
C TRP A 41 12.81 -3.14 -4.84
N ALA A 42 13.27 -2.16 -5.62
CA ALA A 42 14.51 -1.45 -5.31
C ALA A 42 14.44 -0.75 -3.94
N ALA A 43 13.30 -0.16 -3.58
CA ALA A 43 13.09 0.45 -2.27
C ALA A 43 13.12 -0.59 -1.14
N ASN A 44 12.45 -1.74 -1.29
CA ASN A 44 12.49 -2.79 -0.29
C ASN A 44 13.91 -3.34 -0.06
N ILE A 45 14.63 -3.63 -1.15
CA ILE A 45 16.02 -4.12 -1.07
C ILE A 45 16.93 -3.05 -0.47
N GLY A 46 16.81 -1.80 -0.93
CA GLY A 46 17.60 -0.68 -0.42
C GLY A 46 17.39 -0.45 1.07
N GLY A 47 16.14 -0.47 1.54
CA GLY A 47 15.83 -0.34 2.96
C GLY A 47 16.37 -1.50 3.80
N LEU A 48 16.26 -2.74 3.31
CA LEU A 48 16.82 -3.91 3.97
C LEU A 48 18.35 -3.82 4.08
N VAL A 49 19.03 -3.52 2.97
CA VAL A 49 20.50 -3.40 2.93
C VAL A 49 20.96 -2.26 3.86
N ALA A 50 20.28 -1.12 3.84
CA ALA A 50 20.60 0.00 4.72
C ALA A 50 20.52 -0.39 6.21
N VAL A 51 19.47 -1.12 6.60
CA VAL A 51 19.29 -1.58 7.98
C VAL A 51 20.32 -2.65 8.36
N VAL A 52 20.61 -3.61 7.47
CA VAL A 52 21.64 -4.64 7.71
C VAL A 52 23.01 -3.98 7.94
N LEU A 53 23.39 -3.01 7.10
CA LEU A 53 24.63 -2.27 7.27
C LEU A 53 24.65 -1.48 8.58
N ALA A 54 23.55 -0.81 8.94
CA ALA A 54 23.46 -0.06 10.19
C ALA A 54 23.58 -0.98 11.43
N VAL A 55 22.95 -2.15 11.41
CA VAL A 55 23.06 -3.17 12.48
C VAL A 55 24.49 -3.69 12.60
N ALA A 56 25.17 -3.94 11.46
CA ALA A 56 26.54 -4.43 11.46
C ALA A 56 27.55 -3.40 12.00
N LEU A 57 27.33 -2.11 11.70
CA LEU A 57 28.21 -1.02 12.14
C LEU A 57 27.97 -0.59 13.59
N ILE A 58 26.76 -0.79 14.12
CA ILE A 58 26.37 -0.30 15.45
C ILE A 58 25.87 -1.49 16.30
N PRO A 59 26.77 -2.18 17.03
CA PRO A 59 26.41 -3.36 17.82
C PRO A 59 25.82 -2.97 19.18
N ALA A 60 24.73 -2.19 19.18
CA ALA A 60 24.02 -1.77 20.38
C ALA A 60 22.57 -2.28 20.37
N MET A 61 22.18 -3.07 21.36
CA MET A 61 20.87 -3.74 21.43
C MET A 61 19.68 -2.80 21.25
N MET A 62 19.69 -1.63 21.90
CA MET A 62 18.62 -0.63 21.78
C MET A 62 18.50 -0.11 20.34
N ILE A 63 19.64 0.16 19.69
CA ILE A 63 19.66 0.64 18.31
C ILE A 63 19.17 -0.44 17.36
N GLN A 64 19.53 -1.70 17.59
CA GLN A 64 19.04 -2.82 16.78
C GLN A 64 17.52 -2.97 16.88
N ILE A 65 16.93 -2.81 18.07
CA ILE A 65 15.48 -2.83 18.26
C ILE A 65 14.81 -1.66 17.50
N ILE A 66 15.38 -0.45 17.59
CA ILE A 66 14.90 0.71 16.82
C ILE A 66 14.96 0.41 15.32
N LEU A 67 16.10 -0.07 14.82
CA LEU A 67 16.29 -0.35 13.40
C LEU A 67 15.34 -1.45 12.89
N MET A 68 15.08 -2.48 13.69
CA MET A 68 14.07 -3.50 13.37
C MET A 68 12.66 -2.89 13.30
N GLY A 69 12.31 -2.03 14.26
CA GLY A 69 11.04 -1.31 14.26
C GLY A 69 10.89 -0.44 13.02
N VAL A 70 11.89 0.39 12.72
CA VAL A 70 11.93 1.23 11.52
C VAL A 70 11.79 0.39 10.26
N LEU A 71 12.49 -0.74 10.14
CA LEU A 71 12.41 -1.61 8.96
C LEU A 71 11.01 -2.22 8.80
N ALA A 72 10.43 -2.74 9.89
CA ALA A 72 9.09 -3.31 9.88
C ALA A 72 8.04 -2.28 9.48
N GLY A 73 8.11 -1.08 10.09
CA GLY A 73 7.28 0.06 9.73
C GLY A 73 7.45 0.47 8.27
N TYR A 74 8.70 0.59 7.82
CA TYR A 74 9.05 0.98 6.45
C TYR A 74 8.44 0.04 5.42
N ILE A 75 8.62 -1.27 5.57
CA ILE A 75 8.05 -2.26 4.66
C ILE A 75 6.52 -2.20 4.67
N ALA A 76 5.90 -2.07 5.86
CA ALA A 76 4.46 -1.91 5.97
C ALA A 76 3.96 -0.62 5.27
N GLY A 77 4.67 0.49 5.45
CA GLY A 77 4.38 1.77 4.82
C GLY A 77 4.50 1.73 3.31
N LEU A 78 5.57 1.10 2.79
CA LEU A 78 5.73 0.86 1.35
C LEU A 78 4.60 0.00 0.80
N LYS A 79 4.25 -1.09 1.49
CA LYS A 79 3.21 -2.04 1.05
C LYS A 79 1.83 -1.39 1.01
N MET A 80 1.44 -0.66 2.06
CA MET A 80 0.15 0.04 2.10
C MET A 80 0.10 1.19 1.08
N GLY A 81 1.22 1.89 0.86
CA GLY A 81 1.29 2.97 -0.14
C GLY A 81 1.27 2.45 -1.58
N PHE A 82 1.86 1.28 -1.84
CA PHE A 82 1.86 0.68 -3.16
C PHE A 82 0.47 0.14 -3.51
N GLY A 83 -0.21 -0.59 -2.62
CA GLY A 83 -1.64 -0.91 -2.77
C GLY A 83 -2.01 -1.95 -3.84
N GLU A 84 -1.02 -2.64 -4.44
CA GLU A 84 -1.24 -3.85 -5.27
C GLU A 84 -0.42 -5.01 -4.68
N SER A 85 -0.97 -6.24 -4.74
CA SER A 85 -0.19 -7.44 -4.42
C SER A 85 0.93 -7.61 -5.45
N SER A 86 2.17 -7.38 -5.02
CA SER A 86 3.38 -7.54 -5.85
C SER A 86 4.33 -8.56 -5.25
N GLY A 87 5.01 -9.34 -6.10
CA GLY A 87 6.07 -10.25 -5.68
C GLY A 87 5.55 -11.50 -4.95
N PRO A 88 6.22 -11.96 -3.87
CA PRO A 88 5.83 -13.13 -3.08
C PRO A 88 4.38 -13.09 -2.58
N TRP A 89 3.84 -11.89 -2.31
CA TRP A 89 2.45 -11.72 -1.89
C TRP A 89 1.47 -12.02 -3.03
N LYS A 90 1.80 -11.63 -4.27
CA LYS A 90 1.02 -12.02 -5.46
C LYS A 90 1.11 -13.53 -5.71
N TRP A 91 2.27 -14.12 -5.48
CA TRP A 91 2.45 -15.56 -5.59
C TRP A 91 1.66 -16.32 -4.51
N LEU A 92 1.67 -15.86 -3.26
CA LEU A 92 0.88 -16.42 -2.17
C LEU A 92 -0.63 -16.27 -2.43
N ASP A 93 -1.06 -15.09 -2.87
CA ASP A 93 -2.45 -14.83 -3.25
C ASP A 93 -2.89 -15.72 -4.43
N ASN A 94 -2.00 -15.96 -5.39
CA ASN A 94 -2.23 -16.88 -6.50
C ASN A 94 -2.26 -18.35 -6.06
N PHE A 95 -1.40 -18.74 -5.11
CA PHE A 95 -1.34 -20.10 -4.58
C PHE A 95 -2.58 -20.44 -3.76
N MET A 96 -3.11 -19.46 -3.00
CA MET A 96 -4.31 -19.67 -2.20
C MET A 96 -5.61 -19.72 -3.02
N ASP A 97 -5.62 -19.29 -4.29
CA ASP A 97 -6.70 -19.44 -5.30
C ASP A 97 -8.16 -19.28 -4.80
N VAL A 98 -8.42 -18.43 -3.79
CA VAL A 98 -9.76 -18.33 -3.17
C VAL A 98 -10.75 -17.48 -3.99
N ASN A 99 -10.30 -16.61 -4.92
CA ASN A 99 -11.23 -15.62 -5.47
C ASN A 99 -11.03 -15.18 -6.93
N LYS A 100 -11.48 -16.02 -7.86
CA LYS A 100 -11.57 -15.73 -9.31
C LYS A 100 -12.42 -14.48 -9.66
N ARG A 101 -13.36 -14.03 -8.81
CA ARG A 101 -14.26 -12.89 -9.13
C ARG A 101 -13.69 -11.50 -8.83
N HIS A 102 -12.83 -11.35 -7.81
CA HIS A 102 -12.20 -10.05 -7.49
C HIS A 102 -10.98 -9.76 -8.38
N ARG A 103 -10.42 -10.79 -9.01
CA ARG A 103 -9.26 -10.71 -9.90
C ARG A 103 -9.53 -9.86 -11.15
N LYS A 104 -10.75 -9.83 -11.68
CA LYS A 104 -11.12 -8.96 -12.82
C LYS A 104 -11.05 -7.45 -12.52
N VAL A 105 -11.11 -7.04 -11.26
CA VAL A 105 -11.00 -5.64 -10.85
C VAL A 105 -9.53 -5.24 -10.63
N ALA A 106 -8.69 -6.16 -10.14
CA ALA A 106 -7.25 -5.96 -9.96
C ALA A 106 -6.44 -6.16 -11.26
N GLU A 107 -6.84 -7.05 -12.16
CA GLU A 107 -6.16 -7.33 -13.44
C GLU A 107 -6.33 -6.23 -14.49
N LYS A 108 -7.23 -5.26 -14.29
CA LYS A 108 -7.36 -4.09 -15.18
C LYS A 108 -6.12 -3.19 -15.19
N GLY A 109 -5.10 -3.43 -14.34
CA GLY A 109 -3.81 -2.73 -14.42
C GLY A 109 -3.92 -1.23 -14.22
N THR A 110 -4.98 -0.77 -13.57
CA THR A 110 -5.25 0.65 -13.36
C THR A 110 -4.46 1.25 -12.21
N GLY A 111 -3.74 0.45 -11.40
CA GLY A 111 -2.95 0.96 -10.28
C GLY A 111 -1.72 1.74 -10.69
N GLU A 112 -0.97 1.33 -11.72
CA GLU A 112 0.12 2.16 -12.26
C GLU A 112 -0.41 3.45 -12.88
N ALA A 113 -1.53 3.40 -13.60
CA ALA A 113 -2.20 4.59 -14.13
C ALA A 113 -2.73 5.50 -13.02
N TYR A 114 -3.28 4.95 -11.93
CA TYR A 114 -3.72 5.68 -10.75
C TYR A 114 -2.54 6.33 -10.01
N ARG A 115 -1.41 5.63 -9.83
CA ARG A 115 -0.19 6.18 -9.22
C ARG A 115 0.44 7.27 -10.09
N ARG A 116 0.44 7.09 -11.41
CA ARG A 116 0.88 8.13 -12.35
C ARG A 116 -0.01 9.37 -12.25
N ARG A 117 -1.35 9.20 -12.26
CA ARG A 117 -2.34 10.29 -12.07
C ARG A 117 -2.19 11.01 -10.74
N ARG A 118 -1.94 10.30 -9.64
CA ARG A 118 -1.67 10.91 -8.32
C ARG A 118 -0.39 11.75 -8.30
N LYS A 119 0.59 11.41 -9.13
CA LYS A 119 1.85 12.16 -9.28
C LYS A 119 1.71 13.35 -10.24
N THR A 120 0.92 13.21 -11.31
CA THR A 120 0.69 14.26 -12.31
C THR A 120 -0.45 15.23 -11.95
N GLY A 121 -1.30 14.87 -10.99
CA GLY A 121 -2.45 15.70 -10.57
C GLY A 121 -3.65 15.60 -11.52
N GLU A 122 -3.66 14.66 -12.46
CA GLU A 122 -4.79 14.44 -13.36
C GLU A 122 -6.02 13.93 -12.60
N ALA A 123 -7.19 14.47 -12.95
CA ALA A 123 -8.48 14.05 -12.41
C ALA A 123 -8.67 12.52 -12.56
N GLY A 124 -9.26 11.90 -11.54
CA GLY A 124 -9.63 10.48 -11.60
C GLY A 124 -10.57 10.21 -12.79
N PRO A 125 -10.67 8.96 -13.27
CA PRO A 125 -11.62 8.64 -14.33
C PRO A 125 -13.01 9.11 -13.90
N ASP A 126 -13.70 9.89 -14.75
CA ASP A 126 -15.11 10.21 -14.55
C ASP A 126 -15.89 8.89 -14.58
N LEU A 127 -16.17 8.35 -13.41
CA LEU A 127 -16.96 7.13 -13.23
C LEU A 127 -18.46 7.43 -13.19
N ILE A 128 -18.85 8.71 -13.31
CA ILE A 128 -20.23 9.16 -13.49
C ILE A 128 -20.28 9.95 -14.80
N SER A 129 -20.38 9.25 -15.93
CA SER A 129 -21.11 9.78 -17.08
C SER A 129 -22.53 9.25 -16.94
N ILE A 130 -23.43 10.06 -16.36
CA ILE A 130 -24.85 9.87 -16.59
C ILE A 130 -25.04 10.07 -18.09
N ASP A 131 -25.51 9.03 -18.80
CA ASP A 131 -26.02 9.23 -20.15
C ASP A 131 -27.16 10.26 -20.06
N GLU A 132 -26.96 11.48 -20.54
CA GLU A 132 -28.01 12.49 -20.75
C GLU A 132 -29.00 12.09 -21.86
N ARG A 133 -29.22 10.79 -22.07
CA ARG A 133 -30.28 10.24 -22.91
C ARG A 133 -31.20 9.35 -22.10
N GLY A 134 -31.64 9.87 -20.96
CA GLY A 134 -32.96 9.54 -20.44
C GLY A 134 -34.00 10.10 -21.39
N SER A 135 -34.27 9.39 -22.48
CA SER A 135 -35.38 9.65 -23.39
C SER A 135 -36.66 9.78 -22.58
N ALA A 136 -37.28 10.94 -22.74
CA ALA A 136 -38.50 11.34 -22.08
C ALA A 136 -39.59 10.27 -22.20
N ASP A 137 -40.25 10.09 -21.06
CA ASP A 137 -41.59 9.56 -20.88
C ASP A 137 -42.48 9.74 -22.12
N SER A 138 -42.95 8.64 -22.68
CA SER A 138 -44.06 8.63 -23.64
C SER A 138 -44.98 7.48 -23.28
N PRO A 139 -46.12 7.74 -22.62
CA PRO A 139 -47.02 6.70 -22.19
C PRO A 139 -47.75 6.12 -23.41
N SER A 140 -47.66 4.80 -23.54
CA SER A 140 -48.50 4.00 -24.41
C SER A 140 -49.99 4.24 -24.10
N ARG A 141 -50.74 4.78 -25.06
CA ARG A 141 -52.21 4.64 -25.11
C ARG A 141 -52.60 3.91 -26.39
N GLN A 142 -52.94 2.65 -26.19
CA GLN A 142 -53.63 1.79 -27.14
C GLN A 142 -55.13 1.84 -26.78
N SER A 143 -55.97 2.37 -27.67
CA SER A 143 -57.42 2.10 -27.74
C SER A 143 -57.94 2.68 -29.06
N ARG A 144 -58.23 1.83 -30.06
CA ARG A 144 -59.52 1.19 -30.33
C ARG A 144 -60.51 2.11 -31.07
N ASP A 145 -60.79 1.66 -32.29
CA ASP A 145 -62.09 1.57 -32.95
C ASP A 145 -62.80 2.83 -33.51
N ALA A 146 -63.32 2.61 -34.73
CA ALA A 146 -64.22 3.41 -35.58
C ALA A 146 -63.59 4.44 -36.53
#